data_AF-A0A5S4T6R8-F1
#
_entry.id   AF-A0A5S4T6R8-F1
#
_cell.length_a   1.000
_cell.length_b   1.000
_cell.length_c   1.000
_cell.angle_alpha   90.00
_cell.angle_beta   90.00
_cell.angle_gamma   90.00
#
_symmetry.space_group_name_H-M   'P 1'
#
loop_
_entity.id
_entity.type
_entity.pdbx_description
1 polymer ?
#
loop_
_entity_poly.entity_id
_entity_poly.type
_entity_poly.pdbx_seq_one_letter_code
_entity_poly.pdbx_strand_id
1 'polypeptide(L)'
;INSREEAKIYGGLGPCGRPLCCSSFLGEFPAVSIKMLKNQGLSLNSGKSTGYCGRLLCCLQYEESFYQESKKKFPDYGTIVETSDGPATVAAIDIFTDTVKVRLKDQLTLVTYALEEVKVSE
;
A
#
# COMPACT_ATOMS: atom_id res chain seq x y z
N ILE A 1 -20.21 -13.63 -22.49
CA ILE A 1 -19.92 -13.29 -21.08
C ILE A 1 -18.47 -12.84 -21.04
N ASN A 2 -18.14 -11.70 -20.43
CA ASN A 2 -16.76 -11.24 -20.32
C ASN A 2 -16.00 -12.10 -19.28
N SER A 3 -14.70 -12.35 -19.47
CA SER A 3 -13.86 -13.07 -18.50
C SER A 3 -13.96 -12.53 -17.06
N ARG A 4 -14.23 -11.24 -16.89
CA ARG A 4 -14.50 -10.63 -15.57
C ARG A 4 -15.85 -11.04 -14.99
N GLU A 5 -16.88 -11.17 -15.81
CA GLU A 5 -18.20 -11.64 -15.39
C GLU A 5 -18.20 -13.15 -15.12
N GLU A 6 -17.50 -13.93 -15.94
CA GLU A 6 -17.27 -15.36 -15.68
C GLU A 6 -16.61 -15.57 -14.32
N ALA A 7 -15.55 -14.81 -14.03
CA ALA A 7 -14.87 -14.86 -12.73
C ALA A 7 -15.81 -14.44 -11.56
N LYS A 8 -16.76 -13.53 -11.78
CA LYS A 8 -17.75 -13.17 -10.76
C LYS A 8 -18.77 -14.29 -10.51
N ILE A 9 -19.25 -14.94 -11.58
CA ILE A 9 -20.28 -15.98 -11.51
C ILE A 9 -19.71 -17.28 -10.92
N TYR A 10 -18.57 -17.74 -11.43
CA TYR A 10 -17.92 -18.97 -10.97
C TYR A 10 -17.12 -18.78 -9.69
N GLY A 11 -16.76 -17.54 -9.36
CA GLY A 11 -15.92 -17.24 -8.20
C GLY A 11 -14.50 -17.78 -8.36
N GLY A 12 -13.86 -18.08 -7.23
CA GLY A 12 -12.50 -18.60 -7.18
C GLY A 12 -11.66 -17.93 -6.09
N LEU A 13 -10.36 -18.21 -6.08
CA LEU A 13 -9.40 -17.59 -5.16
C LEU A 13 -8.54 -16.57 -5.89
N GLY A 14 -8.35 -15.41 -5.27
CA GLY A 14 -7.38 -14.42 -5.71
C GLY A 14 -5.94 -14.83 -5.39
N PRO A 15 -4.94 -14.08 -5.88
CA PRO A 15 -3.53 -14.33 -5.57
C PRO A 15 -3.20 -14.19 -4.06
N CYS A 16 -4.10 -13.58 -3.28
CA CYS A 16 -4.02 -13.49 -1.82
C CYS A 16 -4.59 -14.73 -1.08
N GLY A 17 -5.10 -15.74 -1.81
CA GLY A 17 -5.69 -16.95 -1.23
C GLY A 17 -7.12 -16.78 -0.68
N ARG A 18 -7.73 -15.58 -0.84
CA ARG A 18 -9.11 -15.30 -0.44
C ARG A 18 -10.08 -15.38 -1.63
N PRO A 19 -11.40 -15.54 -1.41
CA PRO A 19 -12.39 -15.45 -2.47
C PRO A 19 -12.27 -14.17 -3.29
N LEU A 20 -12.56 -14.22 -4.59
CA LEU A 20 -12.51 -13.04 -5.45
C LEU A 20 -13.41 -11.93 -4.91
N CYS A 21 -12.86 -10.72 -4.74
CA CYS A 21 -13.62 -9.63 -4.10
C CYS A 21 -14.89 -9.27 -4.89
N CYS A 22 -14.87 -9.38 -6.22
CA CYS A 22 -16.04 -9.12 -7.08
C CYS A 22 -17.15 -10.18 -7.01
N SER A 23 -16.84 -11.42 -6.57
CA SER A 23 -17.83 -12.48 -6.32
C SER A 23 -18.22 -12.57 -4.84
N SER A 24 -17.63 -11.72 -4.00
CA SER A 24 -17.83 -11.69 -2.56
C SER A 24 -18.37 -10.31 -2.16
N PHE A 25 -17.68 -9.58 -1.29
CA PHE A 25 -18.18 -8.36 -0.66
C PHE A 25 -18.33 -7.15 -1.59
N LEU A 26 -17.54 -7.02 -2.67
CA LEU A 26 -17.66 -5.85 -3.55
C LEU A 26 -18.91 -5.96 -4.43
N GLY A 27 -19.18 -7.14 -5.00
CA GLY A 27 -20.31 -7.34 -5.91
C GLY A 27 -20.27 -6.54 -7.22
N GLU A 28 -19.40 -5.54 -7.35
CA GLU A 28 -19.28 -4.66 -8.51
C GLU A 28 -17.84 -4.55 -9.02
N PHE A 29 -17.70 -3.84 -10.13
CA PHE A 29 -16.47 -3.75 -10.89
C PHE A 29 -15.91 -2.33 -10.84
N PRO A 30 -15.15 -1.99 -9.78
CA PRO A 30 -14.55 -0.66 -9.70
C PRO A 30 -13.60 -0.40 -10.87
N ALA A 31 -13.51 0.88 -11.25
CA ALA A 31 -12.44 1.37 -12.08
C ALA A 31 -11.12 1.34 -11.29
N VAL A 32 -10.09 0.73 -11.86
CA VAL A 32 -8.79 0.54 -11.22
C VAL A 32 -7.71 1.07 -12.15
N SER A 33 -6.73 1.77 -11.59
CA SER A 33 -5.67 2.45 -12.35
C SER A 33 -4.27 2.00 -11.94
N ILE A 34 -3.30 2.16 -12.84
CA ILE A 34 -1.88 1.89 -12.56
C ILE A 34 -1.34 2.79 -11.44
N LYS A 35 -1.89 4.01 -11.29
CA LYS A 35 -1.50 4.94 -10.22
C LYS A 35 -1.78 4.35 -8.84
N MET A 36 -2.93 3.70 -8.66
CA MET A 36 -3.33 3.09 -7.38
C MET A 36 -2.43 1.89 -7.04
N LEU A 37 -2.10 1.07 -8.04
CA LEU A 37 -1.14 -0.01 -7.89
C LEU A 37 0.20 0.50 -7.33
N LYS A 38 0.73 1.58 -7.93
CA LYS A 38 1.98 2.21 -7.47
C LYS A 38 1.84 2.83 -6.09
N ASN A 39 0.70 3.45 -5.77
CA ASN A 39 0.45 4.00 -4.44
C ASN A 39 0.53 2.93 -3.34
N GLN A 40 0.12 1.71 -3.65
CA GLN A 40 0.12 0.59 -2.71
C GLN A 40 1.44 -0.18 -2.70
N GLY A 41 2.49 0.33 -3.36
CA GLY A 41 3.82 -0.30 -3.40
C GLY A 41 3.88 -1.56 -4.27
N LEU A 42 2.86 -1.80 -5.08
CA LEU A 42 2.82 -2.94 -5.99
C LEU A 42 3.41 -2.57 -7.35
N SER A 43 4.06 -3.55 -7.97
CA SER A 43 4.61 -3.44 -9.32
C SER A 43 3.75 -4.22 -10.32
N LEU A 44 3.91 -3.92 -11.61
CA LEU A 44 3.19 -4.59 -12.71
C LEU A 44 3.60 -6.06 -12.94
N ASN A 45 4.21 -6.72 -11.96
CA ASN A 45 4.56 -8.13 -12.08
C ASN A 45 3.25 -8.95 -12.13
N SER A 46 3.04 -9.61 -13.26
CA SER A 46 1.76 -10.12 -13.74
C SER A 46 1.02 -11.06 -12.78
N GLY A 47 1.72 -11.70 -11.83
CA GLY A 47 1.11 -12.63 -10.87
C GLY A 47 0.50 -12.01 -9.61
N LYS A 48 1.01 -10.87 -9.12
CA LYS A 48 0.58 -10.30 -7.82
C LYS A 48 -0.42 -9.15 -7.96
N SER A 49 -0.41 -8.45 -9.09
CA SER A 49 -1.27 -7.27 -9.34
C SER A 49 -2.52 -7.58 -10.17
N THR A 50 -2.61 -8.80 -10.72
CA THR A 50 -3.63 -9.19 -11.68
C THR A 50 -4.59 -10.18 -11.04
N GLY A 51 -5.89 -9.92 -11.17
CA GLY A 51 -6.93 -10.86 -10.79
C GLY A 51 -7.10 -11.98 -11.81
N TYR A 52 -7.86 -13.01 -11.42
CA TYR A 52 -8.12 -14.18 -12.26
C TYR A 52 -8.73 -13.85 -13.64
N CYS A 53 -9.44 -12.73 -13.74
CA CYS A 53 -10.00 -12.22 -15.01
C CYS A 53 -8.99 -11.51 -15.93
N GLY A 54 -7.69 -11.50 -15.61
CA GLY A 54 -6.65 -10.87 -16.41
C GLY A 54 -6.59 -9.33 -16.30
N ARG A 55 -7.34 -8.72 -15.38
CA ARG A 55 -7.33 -7.27 -15.09
C ARG A 55 -6.72 -7.00 -13.73
N LEU A 56 -6.42 -5.73 -13.43
CA LEU A 56 -5.96 -5.32 -12.10
C LEU A 56 -6.95 -5.73 -11.00
N LEU A 57 -6.42 -6.03 -9.82
CA LEU A 57 -7.21 -6.45 -8.66
C LEU A 57 -8.22 -5.38 -8.22
N CYS A 58 -9.45 -5.80 -7.92
CA CYS A 58 -10.52 -4.90 -7.47
C CYS A 58 -10.31 -4.38 -6.04
N CYS A 59 -9.55 -5.09 -5.21
CA CYS A 59 -9.17 -4.61 -3.87
C CYS A 59 -8.33 -3.33 -3.91
N LEU A 60 -7.59 -3.06 -5.01
CA LEU A 60 -6.82 -1.83 -5.15
C LEU A 60 -7.71 -0.59 -5.01
N GLN A 61 -8.93 -0.61 -5.57
CA GLN A 61 -9.86 0.51 -5.39
C GLN A 61 -10.45 0.57 -4.00
N TYR A 62 -10.75 -0.58 -3.42
CA TYR A 62 -11.31 -0.65 -2.07
C TYR A 62 -10.34 -0.09 -1.03
N GLU A 63 -9.04 -0.36 -1.18
CA GLU A 63 -8.00 0.04 -0.23
C GLU A 63 -7.46 1.46 -0.48
N GLU A 64 -7.72 2.05 -1.65
CA GLU A 64 -7.10 3.32 -2.05
C GLU A 64 -7.39 4.47 -1.08
N SER A 65 -8.60 4.59 -0.53
CA SER A 65 -8.94 5.65 0.43
C SER A 65 -8.09 5.55 1.68
N PHE A 66 -7.98 4.34 2.26
CA PHE A 66 -7.15 4.07 3.42
C PHE A 66 -5.68 4.43 3.16
N TYR A 67 -5.13 4.06 2.01
CA TYR A 67 -3.76 4.40 1.64
C TYR A 67 -3.55 5.91 1.49
N GLN A 68 -4.48 6.62 0.84
CA GLN A 68 -4.41 8.08 0.65
C GLN A 68 -4.48 8.83 1.98
N GLU A 69 -5.42 8.45 2.84
CA GLU A 69 -5.60 9.09 4.14
C GLU A 69 -4.44 8.82 5.08
N SER A 70 -3.94 7.59 5.11
CA SER A 70 -2.81 7.23 5.96
C SER A 70 -1.53 7.94 5.50
N LYS A 71 -1.21 7.93 4.20
CA LYS A 71 0.01 8.59 3.68
C LYS A 71 0.09 10.08 4.00
N LYS A 72 -1.03 10.79 4.07
CA LYS A 72 -1.05 12.22 4.43
C LYS A 72 -0.55 12.51 5.85
N LYS A 73 -0.56 11.50 6.73
CA LYS A 73 -0.08 11.64 8.11
C LYS A 73 1.45 11.51 8.22
N PHE A 74 2.10 10.93 7.22
CA PHE A 74 3.53 10.65 7.25
C PHE A 74 4.33 11.73 6.53
N PRO A 75 5.57 12.00 6.98
CA PRO A 75 6.51 12.80 6.20
C PRO A 75 6.90 12.09 4.90
N ASP A 76 7.26 12.88 3.88
CA ASP A 76 7.75 12.33 2.61
C ASP A 76 9.06 11.54 2.77
N TYR A 77 9.25 10.58 1.87
CA TYR A 77 10.49 9.82 1.80
C TYR A 77 11.69 10.74 1.56
N GLY A 78 12.76 10.59 2.35
CA GLY A 78 13.96 11.42 2.23
C GLY A 78 13.90 12.73 3.00
N THR A 79 12.76 13.08 3.62
CA THR A 79 12.67 14.24 4.52
C THR A 79 13.53 14.02 5.76
N ILE A 80 14.13 15.10 6.25
CA ILE A 80 14.89 15.09 7.50
C ILE A 80 13.90 15.31 8.64
N VAL A 81 13.96 14.44 9.64
CA VAL A 81 13.08 14.45 10.80
C VAL A 81 13.91 14.43 12.08
N GLU A 82 13.39 15.04 13.12
CA GLU A 82 13.92 14.97 14.47
C GLU A 82 13.34 13.75 15.20
N THR A 83 14.25 12.94 15.73
CA THR A 83 13.94 11.78 16.59
C THR A 83 14.63 11.94 17.93
N SER A 84 14.29 11.10 18.90
CA SER A 84 14.91 11.10 20.24
C SER A 84 16.44 10.99 20.21
N ASP A 85 16.99 10.32 19.21
CA ASP A 85 18.43 10.10 19.00
C ASP A 85 19.07 11.13 18.06
N GLY A 86 18.32 12.17 17.65
CA GLY A 86 18.78 13.27 16.82
C GLY A 86 18.19 13.29 15.40
N PRO A 87 18.78 14.09 14.48
CA PRO A 87 18.26 14.25 13.13
C PRO A 87 18.51 13.00 12.28
N ALA A 88 17.46 12.52 11.63
CA ALA A 88 17.47 11.31 10.80
C ALA A 88 16.74 11.55 9.47
N THR A 89 17.02 10.73 8.47
CA THR A 89 16.36 10.79 7.16
C THR A 89 15.36 9.66 7.01
N VAL A 90 14.13 9.94 6.59
CA VAL A 90 13.08 8.93 6.36
C VAL A 90 13.50 7.99 5.24
N ALA A 91 13.58 6.69 5.55
CA ALA A 91 14.05 5.64 4.64
C ALA A 91 13.00 4.57 4.34
N ALA A 92 11.95 4.41 5.16
CA ALA A 92 10.76 3.65 4.81
C ALA A 92 9.58 4.06 5.69
N ILE A 93 8.36 3.89 5.18
CA ILE A 93 7.13 4.22 5.88
C ILE A 93 6.26 2.96 5.91
N ASP A 94 5.77 2.60 7.08
CA ASP A 94 4.78 1.55 7.26
C ASP A 94 3.46 2.16 7.75
N ILE A 95 2.49 2.24 6.85
CA ILE A 95 1.18 2.85 7.11
C ILE A 95 0.24 1.95 7.91
N PHE A 96 0.56 0.65 8.06
CA PHE A 96 -0.29 -0.30 8.76
C PHE A 96 0.04 -0.37 10.25
N THR A 97 1.30 -0.16 10.59
CA THR A 97 1.78 -0.15 11.98
C THR A 97 2.02 1.25 12.52
N ASP A 98 1.73 2.30 11.74
CA ASP A 98 2.01 3.70 12.09
C ASP A 98 3.48 3.93 12.51
N THR A 99 4.41 3.29 11.80
CA THR A 99 5.85 3.38 12.09
C THR A 99 6.66 3.90 10.90
N VAL A 100 7.75 4.63 11.20
CA VAL A 100 8.69 5.15 10.22
C VAL A 100 10.08 4.57 10.49
N LYS A 101 10.74 4.09 9.44
CA LYS A 101 12.14 3.69 9.49
C LYS A 101 12.99 4.86 9.03
N VAL A 102 13.89 5.29 9.89
CA VAL A 102 14.80 6.41 9.61
C VAL A 102 16.25 5.95 9.61
N ARG A 103 17.08 6.68 8.87
CA ARG A 103 18.53 6.53 8.85
C ARG A 103 19.14 7.69 9.63
N LEU A 104 19.72 7.39 10.80
CA LEU A 104 20.49 8.35 11.58
C LEU A 104 21.82 8.65 10.88
N LYS A 105 22.37 9.86 11.07
CA LYS A 105 23.67 10.22 10.44
C LYS A 105 24.85 9.39 10.97
N ASP A 106 24.75 8.93 12.21
CA ASP A 106 25.84 8.23 12.91
C ASP A 106 25.78 6.71 12.74
N GLN A 107 24.64 6.16 12.31
CA GLN A 107 24.41 4.71 12.21
C GLN A 107 24.06 4.28 10.79
N LEU A 108 24.67 3.16 10.35
CA LEU A 108 24.32 2.49 9.09
C LEU A 108 22.98 1.74 9.16
N THR A 109 22.51 1.42 10.35
CA THR A 109 21.28 0.67 10.59
C THR A 109 20.05 1.57 10.53
N LEU A 110 18.96 1.02 9.98
CA LEU A 110 17.66 1.68 10.02
C LEU A 110 17.03 1.44 11.38
N VAL A 111 16.62 2.52 12.05
CA VAL A 111 15.90 2.46 13.33
C VAL A 111 14.43 2.73 13.06
N THR A 112 13.55 2.03 13.78
CA THR A 112 12.10 2.17 13.63
C THR A 112 11.57 3.01 14.79
N TYR A 113 10.81 4.06 14.48
CA TYR A 113 10.12 4.92 15.44
C TYR A 113 8.62 4.91 15.18
N ALA A 114 7.81 5.13 16.22
CA ALA A 114 6.39 5.41 16.02
C ALA A 114 6.21 6.80 15.40
N LEU A 115 5.15 6.99 14.61
CA LEU A 115 4.88 8.26 13.94
C LEU A 115 4.78 9.44 14.92
N GLU A 116 4.28 9.22 16.13
CA GLU A 116 4.15 10.25 17.18
C GLU A 116 5.49 10.72 17.77
N GLU A 117 6.54 9.92 17.66
CA GLU A 117 7.87 10.21 18.20
C GLU A 117 8.73 11.02 17.22
N VAL A 118 8.24 11.21 15.99
CA VAL A 118 8.98 11.83 14.89
C VAL A 118 8.41 13.22 14.61
N LYS A 119 9.27 14.25 14.66
CA LYS A 119 8.89 15.62 14.28
C LYS A 119 9.54 15.99 12.96
N VAL A 120 8.77 16.63 12.08
CA VAL A 120 9.32 17.16 10.82
C VAL A 120 10.11 18.42 11.15
N SER A 121 11.40 18.41 10.82
CA SER A 121 12.24 19.60 10.90
C SER A 121 12.02 20.40 9.62
N GLU A 122 11.24 21.49 9.71
CA GLU A 122 11.05 22.47 8.62
C GLU A 122 12.33 23.27 8.32
#